data_AF-A0A383DLV5-F1
#
_entry.id   AF-A0A383DLV5-F1
#
_cell.length_a   1.000
_cell.length_b   1.000
_cell.length_c   1.000
_cell.angle_alpha   90.00
_cell.angle_beta   90.00
_cell.angle_gamma   90.00
#
_symmetry.space_group_name_H-M   'P 1'
#
loop_
_entity.id
_entity.type
_entity.pdbx_description
1 polymer ?
#
loop_
_entity_poly.entity_id
_entity_poly.type
_entity_poly.pdbx_seq_one_letter_code
_entity_poly.pdbx_strand_id
1 'polypeptide(L)'
;MSGKKTIEQPYLLFLGDAHDQLAAKTARGIVDWRPDWCLGQLRLEGCKASAGIADISIAAAAEAGARTLVIGVANRGGVIPDKWLDTLAEALDKGMDLASGLHMRLGDIQMLRDKAMEIGASLFDVRHSKQEFPLGSGEKRAGKRLLTVGSDASVGKMYTTL
;
A
#
# COMPACT_ATOMS: atom_id res chain seq x y z
N MET A 1 -1.82 -23.57 1.07
CA MET A 1 -0.67 -22.79 0.57
C MET A 1 -0.33 -21.73 1.59
N SER A 2 0.91 -21.71 2.07
CA SER A 2 1.38 -20.80 3.12
C SER A 2 1.61 -19.41 2.53
N GLY A 3 0.60 -18.53 2.54
CA GLY A 3 0.77 -17.13 2.15
C GLY A 3 1.83 -16.46 3.02
N LYS A 4 2.67 -15.61 2.42
CA LYS A 4 3.72 -14.87 3.15
C LYS A 4 3.07 -14.07 4.28
N LYS A 5 3.72 -14.01 5.45
CA LYS A 5 3.22 -13.27 6.62
C LYS A 5 3.62 -11.79 6.62
N THR A 6 4.56 -11.39 5.77
CA THR A 6 5.18 -10.08 5.79
C THR A 6 5.26 -9.53 4.37
N ILE A 7 5.05 -8.22 4.21
CA ILE A 7 5.21 -7.50 2.95
C ILE A 7 6.72 -7.37 2.68
N GLU A 8 7.19 -7.93 1.57
CA GLU A 8 8.62 -7.99 1.26
C GLU A 8 9.09 -6.77 0.47
N GLN A 9 10.25 -6.23 0.86
CA GLN A 9 10.94 -5.13 0.21
C GLN A 9 11.96 -5.66 -0.82
N PRO A 10 12.40 -4.87 -1.81
CA PRO A 10 12.05 -3.47 -2.09
C PRO A 10 10.65 -3.27 -2.72
N TYR A 11 10.14 -2.05 -2.67
CA TYR A 11 8.80 -1.67 -3.12
C TYR A 11 8.82 -0.85 -4.41
N LEU A 12 7.80 -1.09 -5.23
CA LEU A 12 7.33 -0.15 -6.24
C LEU A 12 6.08 0.56 -5.69
N LEU A 13 6.09 1.89 -5.63
CA LEU A 13 4.96 2.67 -5.13
C LEU A 13 3.99 3.03 -6.28
N PHE A 14 2.82 2.41 -6.30
CA PHE A 14 1.81 2.68 -7.31
C PHE A 14 0.87 3.80 -6.87
N LEU A 15 0.79 4.86 -7.68
CA LEU A 15 -0.06 6.03 -7.44
C LEU A 15 -1.33 6.06 -8.30
N GLY A 16 -1.53 5.08 -9.18
CA GLY A 16 -2.66 5.06 -10.11
C GLY A 16 -2.81 6.41 -10.82
N ASP A 17 -4.04 6.89 -10.90
CA ASP A 17 -4.43 8.18 -11.45
C ASP A 17 -4.85 9.19 -10.37
N ALA A 18 -4.17 9.20 -9.22
CA ALA A 18 -4.50 10.06 -8.08
C ALA A 18 -4.80 11.52 -8.48
N HIS A 19 -5.98 12.02 -8.10
CA HIS A 19 -6.48 13.33 -8.51
C HIS A 19 -5.76 14.51 -7.83
N ASP A 20 -5.09 14.29 -6.69
CA ASP A 20 -4.36 15.30 -5.95
C ASP A 20 -3.25 14.67 -5.09
N GLN A 21 -2.38 15.52 -4.54
CA GLN A 21 -1.27 15.09 -3.70
C GLN A 21 -1.71 14.46 -2.37
N LEU A 22 -2.89 14.83 -1.83
CA LEU A 22 -3.39 14.30 -0.56
C LEU A 22 -3.73 12.81 -0.69
N ALA A 23 -4.19 12.38 -1.87
CA ALA A 23 -4.45 10.97 -2.15
C ALA A 23 -3.18 10.11 -2.03
N ALA A 24 -2.01 10.62 -2.39
CA ALA A 24 -0.73 9.90 -2.33
C ALA A 24 -0.04 9.93 -0.96
N LYS A 25 -0.73 10.36 0.11
CA LYS A 25 -0.15 10.45 1.46
C LYS A 25 0.47 9.15 1.97
N THR A 26 -0.03 8.00 1.53
CA THR A 26 0.52 6.69 1.91
C THR A 26 1.88 6.49 1.27
N ALA A 27 1.98 6.61 -0.07
CA ALA A 27 3.26 6.53 -0.78
C ALA A 27 4.26 7.54 -0.24
N ARG A 28 3.83 8.79 -0.06
CA ARG A 28 4.70 9.84 0.45
C ARG A 28 5.23 9.54 1.85
N GLY A 29 4.36 9.06 2.75
CA GLY A 29 4.79 8.61 4.08
C GLY A 29 5.79 7.46 4.02
N ILE A 30 5.61 6.50 3.11
CA ILE A 30 6.59 5.40 2.94
C ILE A 30 7.94 5.97 2.49
N VAL A 31 7.97 6.89 1.52
CA VAL A 31 9.22 7.55 1.08
C VAL A 31 9.87 8.34 2.20
N ASP A 32 9.11 9.13 2.95
CA ASP A 32 9.66 10.00 3.99
C ASP A 32 10.28 9.18 5.15
N TRP A 33 9.73 8.01 5.47
CA TRP A 33 10.19 7.19 6.61
C TRP A 33 11.04 5.97 6.23
N ARG A 34 10.95 5.49 4.99
CA ARG A 34 11.63 4.30 4.46
C ARG A 34 12.07 4.50 2.99
N PRO A 35 12.88 5.54 2.71
CA PRO A 35 13.31 5.83 1.34
C PRO A 35 14.10 4.65 0.74
N ASP A 36 14.93 3.97 1.53
CA ASP A 36 15.75 2.83 1.10
C ASP A 36 14.93 1.60 0.66
N TRP A 37 13.64 1.57 1.01
CA TRP A 37 12.74 0.50 0.60
C TRP A 37 12.09 0.79 -0.76
N CYS A 38 12.19 2.03 -1.26
CA CYS A 38 11.44 2.49 -2.43
C CYS A 38 12.35 2.53 -3.66
N LEU A 39 12.09 1.68 -4.65
CA LEU A 39 12.84 1.71 -5.92
C LEU A 39 12.38 2.84 -6.84
N GLY A 40 11.11 3.22 -6.74
CA GLY A 40 10.51 4.25 -7.57
C GLY A 40 9.00 4.29 -7.41
N GLN A 41 8.37 5.13 -8.22
CA GLN A 41 6.93 5.27 -8.28
C GLN A 41 6.41 4.89 -9.67
N LEU A 42 5.16 4.45 -9.73
CA LEU A 42 4.43 4.20 -10.98
C LEU A 42 3.14 5.01 -10.97
N ARG A 43 2.89 5.73 -12.06
CA ARG A 43 1.73 6.62 -12.25
C ARG A 43 1.02 6.25 -13.54
N LEU A 44 -0.31 6.30 -13.51
CA LEU A 44 -1.14 6.19 -14.71
C LEU A 44 -1.42 7.57 -15.30
N GLU A 45 -1.94 7.57 -16.52
CA GLU A 45 -2.38 8.78 -17.20
C GLU A 45 -3.36 9.58 -16.32
N GLY A 46 -3.14 10.90 -16.25
CA GLY A 46 -3.95 11.82 -15.45
C GLY A 46 -3.60 11.88 -13.96
N CYS A 47 -2.60 11.13 -13.48
CA CYS A 47 -2.11 11.24 -12.11
C CYS A 47 -1.52 12.63 -11.83
N LYS A 48 -2.03 13.31 -10.80
CA LYS A 48 -1.58 14.64 -10.35
C LYS A 48 -0.75 14.62 -9.08
N ALA A 49 -0.44 13.43 -8.58
CA ALA A 49 0.36 13.24 -7.38
C ALA A 49 1.79 12.77 -7.71
N SER A 50 2.69 12.97 -6.76
CA SER A 50 4.05 12.42 -6.80
C SER A 50 4.52 12.07 -5.39
N ALA A 51 5.23 10.95 -5.24
CA ALA A 51 5.93 10.62 -4.01
C ALA A 51 7.32 11.28 -3.92
N GLY A 52 7.76 11.96 -4.99
CA GLY A 52 9.05 12.68 -5.04
C GLY A 52 10.25 11.80 -5.41
N ILE A 53 10.01 10.61 -5.96
CA ILE A 53 11.03 9.66 -6.43
C ILE A 53 10.86 9.39 -7.93
N ALA A 54 11.84 8.72 -8.55
CA ALA A 54 11.85 8.45 -9.98
C ALA A 54 10.63 7.63 -10.43
N ASP A 55 10.04 7.99 -11.57
CA ASP A 55 9.05 7.13 -12.24
C ASP A 55 9.76 5.94 -12.88
N ILE A 56 9.29 4.73 -12.58
CA ILE A 56 9.81 3.50 -13.17
C ILE A 56 8.65 2.60 -13.61
N SER A 57 8.87 1.84 -14.69
CA SER A 57 7.93 0.84 -15.16
C SER A 57 7.93 -0.41 -14.26
N ILE A 58 6.91 -1.23 -14.37
CA ILE A 58 6.85 -2.53 -13.66
C ILE A 58 8.02 -3.41 -14.08
N ALA A 59 8.32 -3.48 -15.38
CA ALA A 59 9.44 -4.25 -15.90
C ALA A 59 10.79 -3.80 -15.30
N ALA A 60 11.05 -2.48 -15.32
CA ALA A 60 12.28 -1.93 -14.74
C ALA A 60 12.37 -2.15 -13.22
N ALA A 61 11.24 -2.00 -12.51
CA ALA A 61 11.17 -2.28 -11.08
C ALA A 61 11.45 -3.76 -10.76
N ALA A 62 10.91 -4.68 -11.56
CA ALA A 62 11.13 -6.11 -11.41
C ALA A 62 12.61 -6.48 -11.66
N GLU A 63 13.23 -5.93 -12.69
CA GLU A 63 14.67 -6.08 -12.98
C GLU A 63 15.53 -5.50 -11.85
N ALA A 64 15.10 -4.39 -11.24
CA ALA A 64 15.72 -3.81 -10.05
C ALA A 64 15.42 -4.58 -8.75
N GLY A 65 14.67 -5.68 -8.82
CA GLY A 65 14.42 -6.58 -7.70
C GLY A 65 13.22 -6.24 -6.82
N ALA A 66 12.26 -5.43 -7.30
CA ALA A 66 11.02 -5.13 -6.59
C ALA A 66 10.30 -6.42 -6.16
N ARG A 67 9.90 -6.49 -4.89
CA ARG A 67 9.20 -7.64 -4.30
C ARG A 67 7.73 -7.39 -4.10
N THR A 68 7.32 -6.14 -3.90
CA THR A 68 5.90 -5.79 -3.72
C THR A 68 5.57 -4.50 -4.45
N LEU A 69 4.46 -4.50 -5.19
CA LEU A 69 3.81 -3.27 -5.63
C LEU A 69 2.83 -2.81 -4.53
N VAL A 70 3.10 -1.64 -3.96
CA VAL A 70 2.28 -1.04 -2.91
C VAL A 70 1.35 -0.01 -3.52
N ILE A 71 0.04 -0.21 -3.36
CA ILE A 71 -0.97 0.80 -3.72
C ILE A 71 -0.86 1.94 -2.69
N GLY A 72 -0.10 2.96 -3.07
CA GLY A 72 0.31 4.06 -2.20
C GLY A 72 -0.67 5.23 -2.19
N VAL A 73 -1.90 5.01 -2.64
CA VAL A 73 -2.95 6.03 -2.76
C VAL A 73 -4.21 5.67 -1.99
N ALA A 74 -4.91 6.70 -1.54
CA ALA A 74 -6.23 6.61 -0.92
C ALA A 74 -7.22 7.45 -1.74
N ASN A 75 -8.21 6.79 -2.34
CA ASN A 75 -9.27 7.43 -3.09
C ASN A 75 -10.59 7.48 -2.30
N ARG A 76 -11.53 8.29 -2.77
CA ARG A 76 -12.90 8.29 -2.24
C ARG A 76 -13.54 6.93 -2.48
N GLY A 77 -14.18 6.38 -1.45
CA GLY A 77 -14.77 5.05 -1.48
C GLY A 77 -13.79 3.90 -1.24
N GLY A 78 -12.47 4.13 -1.34
CA GLY A 78 -11.47 3.11 -1.09
C GLY A 78 -11.57 1.91 -2.04
N VAL A 79 -11.91 2.16 -3.31
CA VAL A 79 -12.12 1.14 -4.35
C VAL A 79 -10.90 1.00 -5.25
N ILE A 80 -10.75 -0.14 -5.92
CA ILE A 80 -9.75 -0.33 -6.97
C ILE A 80 -10.47 -0.16 -8.32
N PRO A 81 -10.22 0.91 -9.09
CA PRO A 81 -10.82 1.10 -10.40
C PRO A 81 -10.40 0.01 -11.40
N ASP A 82 -11.30 -0.38 -12.30
CA ASP A 82 -11.03 -1.41 -13.33
C ASP A 82 -9.80 -1.10 -14.17
N LYS A 83 -9.56 0.18 -14.48
CA LYS A 83 -8.38 0.63 -15.23
C LYS A 83 -7.04 0.40 -14.53
N TRP A 84 -7.01 0.03 -13.25
CA TRP A 84 -5.79 -0.36 -12.55
C TRP A 84 -5.51 -1.86 -12.68
N LEU A 85 -6.51 -2.68 -13.03
CA LEU A 85 -6.43 -4.13 -12.93
C LEU A 85 -5.34 -4.71 -13.83
N ASP A 86 -5.20 -4.20 -15.06
CA ASP A 86 -4.16 -4.64 -15.99
C ASP A 86 -2.76 -4.36 -15.44
N THR A 87 -2.55 -3.17 -14.87
CA THR A 87 -1.29 -2.79 -14.23
C THR A 87 -0.98 -3.64 -12.99
N LEU A 88 -1.99 -3.92 -12.16
CA LEU A 88 -1.84 -4.77 -10.98
C LEU A 88 -1.55 -6.23 -11.37
N ALA A 89 -2.21 -6.72 -12.42
CA ALA A 89 -1.94 -8.04 -12.98
C ALA A 89 -0.55 -8.15 -13.60
N GLU A 90 -0.06 -7.11 -14.29
CA GLU A 90 1.30 -7.08 -14.82
C GLU A 90 2.35 -7.19 -13.70
N ALA A 91 2.13 -6.51 -12.57
CA ALA A 91 3.04 -6.62 -11.42
C ALA A 91 3.08 -8.04 -10.84
N LEU A 92 1.91 -8.70 -10.75
CA LEU A 92 1.83 -10.11 -10.38
C LEU A 92 2.61 -10.97 -11.39
N ASP A 93 2.41 -10.79 -12.69
CA ASP A 93 3.11 -11.54 -13.74
C ASP A 93 4.63 -11.35 -13.72
N LYS A 94 5.11 -10.23 -13.17
CA LYS A 94 6.53 -9.95 -12.93
C LYS A 94 7.05 -10.44 -11.58
N GLY A 95 6.26 -11.23 -10.85
CA GLY A 95 6.64 -11.88 -9.61
C GLY A 95 6.57 -11.00 -8.36
N MET A 96 5.86 -9.86 -8.43
CA MET A 96 5.64 -9.01 -7.26
C MET A 96 4.40 -9.46 -6.50
N ASP A 97 4.44 -9.34 -5.18
CA ASP A 97 3.25 -9.35 -4.35
C ASP A 97 2.49 -8.01 -4.47
N LEU A 98 1.22 -7.96 -4.07
CA LEU A 98 0.44 -6.71 -4.03
C LEU A 98 0.09 -6.35 -2.58
N ALA A 99 0.22 -5.07 -2.23
CA ALA A 99 -0.21 -4.56 -0.92
C ALA A 99 -1.13 -3.34 -1.05
N SER A 100 -2.23 -3.33 -0.31
CA SER A 100 -3.24 -2.28 -0.34
C SER A 100 -3.79 -1.95 1.05
N GLY A 101 -3.89 -0.65 1.33
CA GLY A 101 -4.60 -0.10 2.49
C GLY A 101 -6.03 0.37 2.20
N LEU A 102 -6.54 0.10 1.00
CA LEU A 102 -7.88 0.50 0.57
C LEU A 102 -8.98 -0.29 1.31
N HIS A 103 -10.23 0.17 1.16
CA HIS A 103 -11.40 -0.51 1.73
C HIS A 103 -11.76 -1.79 0.96
N MET A 104 -11.64 -1.75 -0.36
CA MET A 104 -11.82 -2.91 -1.22
C MET A 104 -10.61 -3.85 -1.05
N ARG A 105 -10.89 -5.14 -0.86
CA ARG A 105 -9.84 -6.16 -0.77
C ARG A 105 -9.34 -6.52 -2.16
N LEU A 106 -8.03 -6.67 -2.29
CA LEU A 106 -7.41 -7.25 -3.49
C LEU A 106 -7.95 -8.66 -3.74
N GLY A 107 -8.10 -9.45 -2.67
CA GLY A 107 -8.57 -10.83 -2.74
C GLY A 107 -10.04 -10.99 -3.15
N ASP A 108 -10.85 -9.93 -3.12
CA ASP A 108 -12.25 -9.98 -3.57
C ASP A 108 -12.36 -9.82 -5.11
N ILE A 109 -11.31 -9.31 -5.75
CA ILE A 109 -11.25 -9.14 -7.21
C ILE A 109 -10.83 -10.47 -7.83
N GLN A 110 -11.77 -11.13 -8.51
CA GLN A 110 -11.57 -12.47 -9.10
C GLN A 110 -10.28 -12.56 -9.93
N MET A 111 -10.05 -11.60 -10.83
CA MET A 111 -8.87 -11.54 -11.70
C MET A 111 -7.55 -11.54 -10.91
N LEU A 112 -7.45 -10.74 -9.86
CA LEU A 112 -6.21 -10.64 -9.06
C LEU A 112 -6.04 -11.86 -8.16
N ARG A 113 -7.14 -12.36 -7.57
CA ARG A 113 -7.14 -13.57 -6.74
C ARG A 113 -6.67 -14.79 -7.51
N ASP A 114 -7.22 -15.01 -8.70
CA ASP A 114 -6.91 -16.20 -9.50
C ASP A 114 -5.46 -16.15 -9.99
N LYS A 115 -5.03 -14.99 -10.49
CA LYS A 115 -3.65 -14.78 -10.91
C LYS A 115 -2.66 -14.97 -9.76
N ALA A 116 -2.92 -14.39 -8.60
CA ALA A 116 -2.07 -14.57 -7.42
C ALA A 116 -2.00 -16.04 -6.98
N MET A 117 -3.11 -16.77 -7.07
CA MET A 117 -3.14 -18.20 -6.76
C MET A 117 -2.33 -19.05 -7.75
N GLU A 118 -2.44 -18.74 -9.05
CA GLU A 118 -1.71 -19.44 -10.12
C GLU A 118 -0.20 -19.32 -9.95
N ILE A 119 0.29 -18.12 -9.66
CA ILE A 119 1.73 -17.84 -9.57
C ILE A 119 2.31 -17.96 -8.15
N GLY A 120 1.45 -18.19 -7.15
CA GLY A 120 1.86 -18.25 -5.75
C GLY A 120 2.22 -16.90 -5.11
N ALA A 121 1.73 -15.79 -5.66
CA ALA A 121 1.91 -14.46 -5.09
C ALA A 121 0.96 -14.19 -3.92
N SER A 122 1.32 -13.24 -3.07
CA SER A 122 0.54 -12.83 -1.90
C SER A 122 -0.19 -11.51 -2.15
N LEU A 123 -1.44 -11.44 -1.69
CA LEU A 123 -2.26 -10.22 -1.69
C LEU A 123 -2.42 -9.75 -0.23
N PHE A 124 -1.88 -8.56 0.08
CA PHE A 124 -1.85 -7.99 1.42
C PHE A 124 -2.87 -6.86 1.58
N ASP A 125 -3.99 -7.16 2.24
CA ASP A 125 -5.01 -6.17 2.60
C ASP A 125 -4.78 -5.60 4.00
N VAL A 126 -3.89 -4.61 4.14
CA VAL A 126 -3.41 -4.12 5.47
C VAL A 126 -4.49 -3.45 6.31
N ARG A 127 -5.61 -3.06 5.69
CA ARG A 127 -6.77 -2.50 6.40
C ARG A 127 -7.55 -3.56 7.19
N HIS A 128 -7.47 -4.82 6.77
CA HIS A 128 -8.33 -5.87 7.28
C HIS A 128 -7.56 -6.82 8.20
N SER A 129 -7.92 -6.80 9.49
CA SER A 129 -7.39 -7.77 10.44
C SER A 129 -7.96 -9.16 10.19
N LYS A 130 -7.13 -10.18 10.39
CA LYS A 130 -7.53 -11.59 10.55
C LYS A 130 -7.60 -12.02 12.01
N GLN A 131 -7.29 -11.10 12.92
CA GLN A 131 -7.28 -11.34 14.37
C GLN A 131 -8.62 -10.95 14.98
N GLU A 132 -9.05 -11.75 15.96
CA GLU A 132 -10.12 -11.38 16.87
C GLU A 132 -9.55 -10.52 18.00
N PHE A 133 -10.29 -9.47 18.37
CA PHE A 133 -9.91 -8.58 19.45
C PHE A 133 -10.91 -8.70 20.61
N PRO A 134 -10.44 -8.92 21.85
CA PRO A 134 -11.33 -8.86 23.01
C PRO A 134 -11.83 -7.43 23.23
N LEU A 135 -12.94 -7.30 23.97
CA LEU A 135 -13.43 -6.00 24.42
C LEU A 135 -12.35 -5.31 25.28
N GLY A 136 -12.19 -4.00 25.11
CA GLY A 136 -11.25 -3.22 25.91
C GLY A 136 -11.61 -3.25 27.40
N SER A 137 -10.70 -3.74 28.25
CA SER A 137 -10.91 -3.88 29.70
C SER A 137 -10.66 -2.60 30.50
N GLY A 138 -9.98 -1.61 29.92
CA GLY A 138 -9.56 -0.39 30.64
C GLY A 138 -8.46 -0.63 31.68
N GLU A 139 -7.90 -1.83 31.76
CA GLU A 139 -6.83 -2.15 32.71
C GLU A 139 -5.62 -1.24 32.53
N LYS A 140 -5.09 -0.76 33.66
CA LYS A 140 -3.96 0.17 33.66
C LYS A 140 -2.69 -0.57 33.28
N ARG A 141 -2.11 -0.18 32.14
CA ARG A 141 -0.79 -0.64 31.71
C ARG A 141 0.32 0.10 32.46
N ALA A 142 1.45 -0.58 32.68
CA ALA A 142 2.67 0.04 33.16
C ALA A 142 3.26 1.00 32.09
N GLY A 143 4.01 2.01 32.54
CA GLY A 143 4.67 2.99 31.66
C GLY A 143 3.84 4.22 31.29
N LYS A 144 4.47 5.16 30.58
CA LYS A 144 3.82 6.36 30.02
C LYS A 144 3.18 6.03 28.68
N ARG A 145 2.02 6.62 28.42
CA ARG A 145 1.25 6.45 27.17
C ARG A 145 1.04 7.83 26.58
N LEU A 146 1.60 8.05 25.39
CA LEU A 146 1.46 9.30 24.65
C LEU A 146 0.51 9.05 23.48
N LEU A 147 -0.51 9.89 23.37
CA LEU A 147 -1.46 9.87 22.26
C LEU A 147 -1.48 11.26 21.63
N THR A 148 -1.05 11.34 20.38
CA THR A 148 -1.10 12.58 19.62
C THR A 148 -2.52 12.81 19.13
N VAL A 149 -3.12 13.91 19.59
CA VAL A 149 -4.42 14.40 19.14
C VAL A 149 -4.23 15.66 18.29
N GLY A 150 -5.20 15.99 17.45
CA GLY A 150 -5.14 17.16 16.57
C GLY A 150 -6.52 17.66 16.22
N SER A 151 -6.60 18.92 15.80
CA SER A 151 -7.87 19.60 15.48
C SER A 151 -8.58 19.05 14.23
N ASP A 152 -7.86 18.33 13.37
CA ASP A 152 -8.41 17.75 12.12
C ASP A 152 -7.64 16.48 11.70
N ALA A 153 -8.09 15.81 10.63
CA ALA A 153 -7.39 14.75 9.91
C ALA A 153 -6.20 15.29 9.10
N SER A 154 -5.21 14.44 8.81
CA SER A 154 -4.05 14.78 7.96
C SER A 154 -3.18 15.98 8.41
N VAL A 155 -3.33 16.50 9.63
CA VAL A 155 -2.52 17.61 10.20
C VAL A 155 -1.17 17.19 10.84
N GLY A 156 -0.61 16.04 10.44
CA GLY A 156 0.70 15.61 10.94
C GLY A 156 0.72 14.85 12.26
N LYS A 157 -0.43 14.36 12.78
CA LYS A 157 -0.47 13.56 14.03
C LYS A 157 0.51 12.37 14.03
N MET A 158 0.63 11.68 12.90
CA MET A 158 1.61 10.60 12.73
C MET A 158 3.06 11.15 12.79
N TYR A 159 3.31 12.26 12.10
CA TYR A 159 4.63 12.90 12.04
C TYR A 159 5.10 13.44 13.38
N THR A 160 4.20 13.97 14.21
CA THR A 160 4.55 14.42 15.56
C THR A 160 4.86 13.25 16.51
N THR A 161 4.36 12.05 16.21
CA THR A 161 4.55 10.87 17.06
C THR A 161 5.89 10.17 16.80
N LEU A 162 6.42 10.32 15.59
CA LEU A 162 7.66 9.68 15.11
C LEU A 162 8.85 10.63 15.25
#